data_AF-A0ABD1PEG3-F1
#
_entry.id   AF-A0ABD1PEG3-F1
#
_cell.length_a   1.000
_cell.length_b   1.000
_cell.length_c   1.000
_cell.angle_alpha   90.00
_cell.angle_beta   90.00
_cell.angle_gamma   90.00
#
_symmetry.space_group_name_H-M   'P 1'
#
loop_
_entity.id
_entity.type
_entity.pdbx_description
1 polymer ?
#
loop_
_entity_poly.entity_id
_entity_poly.type
_entity_poly.pdbx_seq_one_letter_code
_entity_poly.pdbx_strand_id
1 'polypeptide(L)'
;MCTGSVSGSDSDSGTNGWSRARGVVLKTLVLIGGALWLKRMTKSTTRWDHTRIVAQSLAGEKFSREQASRDPDNYFNLRWLSCPAAEMVDGSKVLYFEQAFWRTPHKPFRQRFFMVKPCQKEMKCDVEFSTYAIRDVEEYKNFCDRPEDQRPQPEEVIGDISEHLTTIYLKRCERGKRCLYEGSTPADGFPNTWNGASYCTSELAVLKNNEIHTWDRGYDDNGNQVWGGKGGPCEFKPAPVSSFNDMLSPLKTSLNA
;
A
#
# COMPACT_ATOMS: atom_id res chain seq x y z
N MET A 1 -85.64 52.18 -23.63
CA MET A 1 -85.57 50.94 -24.41
C MET A 1 -84.21 50.30 -24.21
N CYS A 2 -84.22 49.08 -23.65
CA CYS A 2 -83.30 47.94 -23.72
C CYS A 2 -81.75 48.11 -23.78
N THR A 3 -81.12 47.73 -22.66
CA THR A 3 -80.07 46.69 -22.46
C THR A 3 -78.98 46.40 -23.50
N GLY A 4 -77.73 46.26 -23.00
CA GLY A 4 -76.68 45.44 -23.61
C GLY A 4 -75.34 45.49 -22.86
N SER A 5 -75.06 44.48 -22.04
CA SER A 5 -73.82 44.24 -21.28
C SER A 5 -72.73 43.60 -22.15
N VAL A 6 -71.44 43.92 -21.97
CA VAL A 6 -70.31 42.97 -22.10
C VAL A 6 -69.16 43.36 -21.19
N SER A 7 -68.77 42.39 -20.37
CA SER A 7 -67.56 42.27 -19.54
C SER A 7 -66.33 41.81 -20.34
N GLY A 8 -65.14 42.30 -20.01
CA GLY A 8 -63.85 41.66 -20.31
C GLY A 8 -62.79 42.20 -19.34
N SER A 9 -62.51 41.54 -18.23
CA SER A 9 -61.63 40.37 -18.03
C SER A 9 -60.14 40.73 -18.10
N ASP A 10 -59.52 40.74 -16.93
CA ASP A 10 -58.09 40.75 -16.65
C ASP A 10 -57.29 39.80 -17.55
N SER A 11 -56.08 40.22 -17.92
CA SER A 11 -54.99 39.29 -18.23
C SER A 11 -53.64 39.92 -17.87
N ASP A 12 -53.39 40.01 -16.57
CA ASP A 12 -52.02 40.01 -16.05
C ASP A 12 -51.76 38.63 -15.43
N SER A 13 -50.94 37.81 -16.09
CA SER A 13 -50.14 36.72 -15.49
C SER A 13 -49.66 35.72 -16.55
N GLY A 14 -48.35 35.71 -16.83
CA GLY A 14 -47.79 34.64 -17.66
C GLY A 14 -46.28 34.46 -17.62
N THR A 15 -45.50 35.47 -17.20
CA THR A 15 -44.04 35.45 -17.42
C THR A 15 -43.19 35.31 -16.15
N ASN A 16 -43.77 35.42 -14.95
CA ASN A 16 -43.02 35.40 -13.68
C ASN A 16 -42.85 33.99 -13.05
N GLY A 17 -43.61 32.99 -13.48
CA GLY A 17 -43.54 31.63 -12.92
C GLY A 17 -42.33 30.83 -13.41
N TRP A 18 -41.99 30.95 -14.69
CA TRP A 18 -40.94 30.17 -15.35
C TRP A 18 -39.52 30.59 -14.93
N SER A 19 -39.31 31.90 -14.72
CA SER A 19 -38.04 32.46 -14.26
C SER A 19 -37.75 32.10 -12.79
N ARG A 20 -38.77 32.14 -11.92
CA ARG A 20 -38.66 31.68 -10.51
C ARG A 20 -38.40 30.18 -10.43
N ALA A 21 -39.10 29.36 -11.22
CA ALA A 21 -38.88 27.92 -11.25
C ALA A 21 -37.45 27.55 -11.68
N ARG A 22 -36.92 28.19 -12.73
CA ARG A 22 -35.52 28.02 -13.16
C ARG A 22 -34.52 28.43 -12.08
N GLY A 23 -34.78 29.54 -11.38
CA GLY A 23 -33.93 30.01 -10.28
C GLY A 23 -33.90 29.06 -9.09
N VAL A 24 -35.04 28.42 -8.77
CA VAL A 24 -35.13 27.40 -7.71
C VAL A 24 -34.38 26.14 -8.12
N VAL A 25 -34.58 25.62 -9.34
CA VAL A 25 -33.88 24.42 -9.83
C VAL A 25 -32.37 24.61 -9.82
N LEU A 26 -31.87 25.76 -10.26
CA LEU A 26 -30.43 26.04 -10.29
C LEU A 26 -29.83 26.12 -8.88
N LYS A 27 -30.53 26.76 -7.92
CA LYS A 27 -30.09 26.80 -6.51
C LYS A 27 -30.05 25.41 -5.90
N THR A 28 -31.05 24.57 -6.17
CA THR A 28 -31.09 23.19 -5.66
C THR A 28 -29.93 22.35 -6.23
N LEU A 29 -29.63 22.50 -7.52
CA LEU A 29 -28.48 21.81 -8.15
C LEU A 29 -27.14 22.26 -7.57
N VAL A 30 -26.95 23.56 -7.31
CA VAL A 30 -25.74 24.08 -6.67
C VAL A 30 -25.61 23.60 -5.23
N LEU A 31 -26.70 23.54 -4.46
CA LEU A 31 -26.69 23.02 -3.09
C LEU A 31 -26.39 21.52 -3.06
N ILE A 32 -27.00 20.73 -3.93
CA ILE A 32 -26.72 19.29 -4.04
C ILE A 32 -25.28 19.06 -4.51
N GLY A 33 -24.82 19.79 -5.52
CA GLY A 33 -23.44 19.72 -6.01
C GLY A 33 -22.43 20.13 -4.93
N GLY A 34 -22.70 21.21 -4.19
CA GLY A 34 -21.89 21.67 -3.07
C GLY A 34 -21.85 20.67 -1.92
N ALA A 35 -22.98 20.06 -1.56
CA ALA A 35 -23.05 19.03 -0.53
C ALA A 35 -22.31 17.74 -0.95
N LEU A 36 -22.43 17.31 -2.21
CA LEU A 36 -21.69 16.17 -2.74
C LEU A 36 -20.18 16.45 -2.80
N TRP A 37 -19.80 17.66 -3.18
CA TRP A 37 -18.41 18.10 -3.20
C TRP A 37 -17.82 18.17 -1.79
N LEU A 38 -18.54 18.77 -0.84
CA LEU A 38 -18.15 18.79 0.58
C LEU A 38 -18.04 17.36 1.14
N LYS A 39 -19.02 16.48 0.91
CA LYS A 39 -18.98 15.07 1.34
C LYS A 39 -17.80 14.31 0.74
N ARG A 40 -17.42 14.62 -0.50
CA ARG A 40 -16.24 14.05 -1.15
C ARG A 40 -14.94 14.59 -0.53
N MET A 41 -14.91 15.86 -0.16
CA MET A 41 -13.76 16.51 0.50
C MET A 41 -13.63 16.16 1.99
N THR A 42 -14.71 15.73 2.65
CA THR A 42 -14.74 15.35 4.07
C THR A 42 -14.71 13.85 4.33
N LYS A 43 -14.58 13.01 3.29
CA LYS A 43 -14.50 11.56 3.47
C LYS A 43 -13.20 11.23 4.22
N SER A 44 -13.33 11.00 5.53
CA SER A 44 -12.21 10.60 6.38
C SER A 44 -11.63 9.26 5.91
N THR A 45 -10.31 9.19 5.76
CA THR A 45 -9.62 7.95 5.44
C THR A 45 -9.76 7.00 6.62
N THR A 46 -10.28 5.80 6.38
CA THR A 46 -10.43 4.80 7.43
C THR A 46 -9.11 4.06 7.66
N ARG A 47 -8.96 3.37 8.80
CA ARG A 47 -7.80 2.49 9.01
C ARG A 47 -7.73 1.37 7.97
N TRP A 48 -8.86 0.91 7.46
CA TRP A 48 -8.90 -0.05 6.36
C TRP A 48 -8.35 0.54 5.05
N ASP A 49 -8.64 1.80 4.76
CA ASP A 49 -8.03 2.49 3.61
C ASP A 49 -6.51 2.62 3.78
N HIS A 50 -6.03 2.92 5.01
CA HIS A 50 -4.61 2.94 5.34
C HIS A 50 -3.95 1.57 5.16
N THR A 51 -4.56 0.50 5.68
CA THR A 51 -4.11 -0.89 5.51
C THR A 51 -3.95 -1.25 4.04
N ARG A 52 -4.94 -0.87 3.19
CA ARG A 52 -4.87 -1.12 1.75
C ARG A 52 -3.69 -0.39 1.10
N ILE A 53 -3.47 0.89 1.44
CA ILE A 53 -2.35 1.68 0.89
C ILE A 53 -1.01 1.05 1.28
N VAL A 54 -0.85 0.66 2.56
CA VAL A 54 0.38 0.02 3.04
C VAL A 54 0.63 -1.31 2.32
N ALA A 55 -0.38 -2.20 2.28
CA ALA A 55 -0.26 -3.50 1.61
C ALA A 55 0.09 -3.36 0.12
N GLN A 56 -0.53 -2.40 -0.58
CA GLN A 56 -0.23 -2.11 -1.99
C GLN A 56 1.19 -1.56 -2.18
N SER A 57 1.69 -0.75 -1.26
CA SER A 57 3.03 -0.18 -1.34
C SER A 57 4.12 -1.23 -1.12
N LEU A 58 3.86 -2.21 -0.24
CA LEU A 58 4.76 -3.32 0.05
C LEU A 58 4.90 -4.28 -1.14
N ALA A 59 3.80 -4.52 -1.87
CA ALA A 59 3.78 -5.40 -3.04
C ALA A 59 4.59 -4.86 -4.23
N GLY A 60 5.01 -5.77 -5.11
CA GLY A 60 5.81 -5.51 -6.30
C GLY A 60 7.31 -5.61 -6.07
N GLU A 61 8.04 -5.67 -7.19
CA GLU A 61 9.51 -5.79 -7.21
C GLU A 61 10.19 -4.43 -6.96
N LYS A 62 11.20 -4.44 -6.08
CA LYS A 62 11.99 -3.26 -5.72
C LYS A 62 13.45 -3.65 -5.53
N PHE A 63 14.34 -2.66 -5.64
CA PHE A 63 15.78 -2.85 -5.48
C PHE A 63 16.41 -1.76 -4.61
N SER A 64 17.43 -2.13 -3.84
CA SER A 64 18.32 -1.19 -3.14
C SER A 64 19.50 -0.72 -3.98
N ARG A 65 19.38 -0.80 -5.31
CA ARG A 65 20.45 -0.51 -6.27
C ARG A 65 21.04 0.88 -6.11
N GLU A 66 20.19 1.91 -5.98
CA GLU A 66 20.64 3.30 -5.86
C GLU A 66 21.44 3.52 -4.58
N GLN A 67 20.98 2.97 -3.45
CA GLN A 67 21.67 3.06 -2.18
C GLN A 67 23.01 2.32 -2.22
N ALA A 68 23.02 1.08 -2.72
CA ALA A 68 24.24 0.28 -2.85
C ALA A 68 25.27 0.90 -3.80
N SER A 69 24.83 1.66 -4.81
CA SER A 69 25.74 2.39 -5.70
C SER A 69 26.32 3.64 -5.03
N ARG A 70 25.56 4.26 -4.12
CA ARG A 70 25.98 5.45 -3.35
C ARG A 70 26.93 5.09 -2.20
N ASP A 71 26.71 3.94 -1.58
CA ASP A 71 27.47 3.46 -0.41
C ASP A 71 27.69 1.94 -0.49
N PRO A 72 28.61 1.50 -1.37
CA PRO A 72 28.84 0.07 -1.65
C PRO A 72 29.53 -0.69 -0.52
N ASP A 73 30.18 0.01 0.40
CA ASP A 73 30.89 -0.60 1.54
C ASP A 73 29.91 -1.05 2.64
N ASN A 74 28.74 -0.39 2.73
CA ASN A 74 27.75 -0.67 3.78
C ASN A 74 26.46 -1.31 3.25
N TYR A 75 26.15 -1.17 1.96
CA TYR A 75 24.88 -1.63 1.40
C TYR A 75 25.07 -2.50 0.15
N PHE A 76 24.39 -3.64 0.15
CA PHE A 76 24.30 -4.50 -1.02
C PHE A 76 23.09 -4.12 -1.90
N ASN A 77 23.22 -4.39 -3.20
CA ASN A 77 22.07 -4.33 -4.10
C ASN A 77 21.22 -5.61 -3.92
N LEU A 78 20.11 -5.44 -3.23
CA LEU A 78 19.17 -6.49 -2.85
C LEU A 78 17.89 -6.33 -3.67
N ARG A 79 17.29 -7.46 -4.05
CA ARG A 79 15.94 -7.56 -4.62
C ARG A 79 14.96 -7.75 -3.47
N TRP A 80 13.90 -6.95 -3.46
CA TRP A 80 12.68 -7.14 -2.69
C TRP A 80 11.61 -7.59 -3.67
N LEU A 81 10.95 -8.72 -3.41
CA LEU A 81 9.77 -9.14 -4.16
C LEU A 81 8.66 -9.53 -3.19
N SER A 82 7.46 -8.98 -3.41
CA SER A 82 6.29 -9.30 -2.59
C SER A 82 5.01 -9.23 -3.42
N CYS A 83 4.04 -10.07 -3.08
CA CYS A 83 2.74 -10.11 -3.75
C CYS A 83 1.68 -10.66 -2.79
N PRO A 84 0.38 -10.39 -3.05
CA PRO A 84 -0.71 -11.00 -2.29
C PRO A 84 -0.64 -12.53 -2.33
N ALA A 85 -0.87 -13.15 -1.18
CA ALA A 85 -0.89 -14.61 -1.02
C ALA A 85 -2.21 -15.12 -0.44
N ALA A 86 -2.80 -14.40 0.52
CA ALA A 86 -4.11 -14.74 1.08
C ALA A 86 -4.81 -13.52 1.71
N GLU A 87 -6.06 -13.72 2.12
CA GLU A 87 -6.84 -12.79 2.92
C GLU A 87 -7.48 -13.53 4.10
N MET A 88 -7.27 -13.02 5.30
CA MET A 88 -7.85 -13.58 6.52
C MET A 88 -9.35 -13.26 6.59
N VAL A 89 -10.11 -14.04 7.36
CA VAL A 89 -11.55 -13.84 7.57
C VAL A 89 -11.89 -12.44 8.11
N ASP A 90 -11.00 -11.85 8.91
CA ASP A 90 -11.19 -10.49 9.45
C ASP A 90 -10.84 -9.38 8.45
N GLY A 91 -10.43 -9.72 7.22
CA GLY A 91 -10.01 -8.80 6.16
C GLY A 91 -8.52 -8.46 6.15
N SER A 92 -7.73 -9.01 7.09
CA SER A 92 -6.28 -8.83 7.11
C SER A 92 -5.65 -9.36 5.82
N LYS A 93 -4.71 -8.60 5.25
CA LYS A 93 -4.02 -9.00 4.02
C LYS A 93 -2.77 -9.78 4.35
N VAL A 94 -2.58 -10.92 3.70
CA VAL A 94 -1.35 -11.71 3.79
C VAL A 94 -0.60 -11.56 2.48
N LEU A 95 0.63 -11.06 2.55
CA LEU A 95 1.54 -10.99 1.42
C LEU A 95 2.66 -12.00 1.63
N TYR A 96 3.04 -12.70 0.56
CA TYR A 96 4.34 -13.34 0.51
C TYR A 96 5.42 -12.27 0.29
N PHE A 97 6.57 -12.44 0.91
CA PHE A 97 7.75 -11.60 0.72
C PHE A 97 9.01 -12.44 0.64
N GLU A 98 9.88 -12.10 -0.30
CA GLU A 98 11.23 -12.61 -0.40
C GLU A 98 12.26 -11.51 -0.62
N GLN A 99 13.47 -11.79 -0.14
CA GLN A 99 14.64 -10.96 -0.37
C GLN A 99 15.79 -11.82 -0.89
N ALA A 100 16.45 -11.34 -1.93
CA ALA A 100 17.55 -12.03 -2.60
C ALA A 100 18.65 -11.04 -2.99
N PHE A 101 19.88 -11.53 -3.19
CA PHE A 101 20.90 -10.73 -3.88
C PHE A 101 20.51 -10.55 -5.34
N TRP A 102 20.72 -9.36 -5.91
CA TRP A 102 20.31 -9.06 -7.29
C TRP A 102 20.90 -10.01 -8.34
N ARG A 103 22.10 -10.56 -8.10
CA ARG A 103 22.77 -11.52 -9.01
C ARG A 103 22.24 -12.94 -8.91
N THR A 104 21.56 -13.28 -7.83
CA THR A 104 21.01 -14.62 -7.57
C THR A 104 19.55 -14.51 -7.11
N PRO A 105 18.66 -13.93 -7.93
CA PRO A 105 17.27 -13.68 -7.52
C PRO A 105 16.52 -14.98 -7.18
N HIS A 106 16.87 -16.09 -7.84
CA HIS A 106 16.31 -17.42 -7.63
C HIS A 106 16.76 -18.12 -6.33
N LYS A 107 17.59 -17.46 -5.50
CA LYS A 107 18.07 -17.97 -4.20
C LYS A 107 17.79 -16.94 -3.11
N PRO A 108 16.52 -16.72 -2.74
CA PRO A 108 16.19 -15.79 -1.66
C PRO A 108 16.80 -16.29 -0.35
N PHE A 109 17.49 -15.40 0.35
CA PHE A 109 18.08 -15.70 1.67
C PHE A 109 17.10 -15.40 2.81
N ARG A 110 15.98 -14.73 2.51
CA ARG A 110 14.92 -14.41 3.46
C ARG A 110 13.57 -14.54 2.75
N GLN A 111 12.66 -15.28 3.38
CA GLN A 111 11.27 -15.43 2.93
C GLN A 111 10.34 -15.31 4.14
N ARG A 112 9.27 -14.52 4.05
CA ARG A 112 8.33 -14.27 5.16
C ARG A 112 6.90 -14.14 4.63
N PHE A 113 5.95 -14.38 5.52
CA PHE A 113 4.62 -13.81 5.34
C PHE A 113 4.53 -12.46 6.06
N PHE A 114 3.98 -11.47 5.36
CA PHE A 114 3.58 -10.20 5.93
C PHE A 114 2.08 -10.19 6.15
N MET A 115 1.65 -9.93 7.37
CA MET A 115 0.24 -9.69 7.68
C MET A 115 0.02 -8.18 7.91
N VAL A 116 -0.90 -7.59 7.16
CA VAL A 116 -1.22 -6.16 7.21
C VAL A 116 -2.68 -6.00 7.58
N LYS A 117 -2.95 -5.35 8.71
CA LYS A 117 -4.31 -5.17 9.23
C LYS A 117 -4.46 -3.81 9.92
N PRO A 118 -5.68 -3.27 10.08
CA PRO A 118 -5.85 -2.02 10.81
C PRO A 118 -5.49 -2.20 12.29
N CYS A 119 -4.91 -1.15 12.90
CA CYS A 119 -4.73 -1.16 14.34
C CYS A 119 -6.07 -1.23 15.09
N GLN A 120 -6.06 -1.86 16.27
CA GLN A 120 -7.18 -1.85 17.22
C GLN A 120 -7.53 -0.42 17.65
N LYS A 121 -8.81 -0.11 17.88
CA LYS A 121 -9.33 1.26 18.06
C LYS A 121 -8.64 2.00 19.21
N GLU A 122 -8.27 1.27 20.25
CA GLU A 122 -7.66 1.74 21.49
C GLU A 122 -6.18 2.11 21.28
N MET A 123 -5.55 1.54 20.25
CA MET A 123 -4.16 1.81 19.92
C MET A 123 -4.02 3.12 19.14
N LYS A 124 -3.01 3.90 19.51
CA LYS A 124 -2.61 5.10 18.78
C LYS A 124 -1.76 4.72 17.57
N CYS A 125 -2.33 4.02 16.59
CA CYS A 125 -1.69 3.71 15.30
C CYS A 125 -2.76 3.51 14.21
N ASP A 126 -2.33 3.47 12.94
CA ASP A 126 -3.23 3.31 11.80
C ASP A 126 -3.22 1.87 11.29
N VAL A 127 -2.03 1.28 11.13
CA VAL A 127 -1.83 -0.06 10.55
C VAL A 127 -0.89 -0.88 11.42
N GLU A 128 -1.25 -2.13 11.65
CA GLU A 128 -0.39 -3.16 12.24
C GLU A 128 0.22 -3.98 11.10
N PHE A 129 1.54 -4.03 11.06
CA PHE A 129 2.33 -4.80 10.10
C PHE A 129 3.12 -5.87 10.86
N SER A 130 2.81 -7.14 10.64
CA SER A 130 3.45 -8.25 11.33
C SER A 130 4.17 -9.15 10.35
N THR A 131 5.31 -9.70 10.75
CA THR A 131 6.07 -10.67 9.96
C THR A 131 6.06 -12.04 10.61
N TYR A 132 5.95 -13.08 9.78
CA TYR A 132 5.88 -14.47 10.22
C TYR A 132 6.88 -15.33 9.45
N ALA A 133 7.40 -16.34 10.13
CA ALA A 133 8.12 -17.44 9.50
C ALA A 133 7.17 -18.29 8.63
N ILE A 134 7.74 -18.94 7.62
CA ILE A 134 7.03 -19.87 6.73
C ILE A 134 7.48 -21.28 7.13
N ARG A 135 6.53 -22.20 7.30
CA ARG A 135 6.82 -23.58 7.71
C ARG A 135 7.67 -24.34 6.68
N ASP A 136 7.27 -24.28 5.40
CA ASP A 136 8.00 -24.90 4.29
C ASP A 136 8.55 -23.83 3.34
N VAL A 137 9.72 -23.28 3.63
CA VAL A 137 10.31 -22.20 2.82
C VAL A 137 10.68 -22.62 1.39
N GLU A 138 10.87 -23.90 1.10
CA GLU A 138 11.23 -24.33 -0.26
C GLU A 138 10.01 -24.34 -1.18
N GLU A 139 8.84 -24.74 -0.68
CA GLU A 139 7.59 -24.72 -1.45
C GLU A 139 7.19 -23.29 -1.87
N TYR A 140 7.59 -22.27 -1.11
CA TYR A 140 7.23 -20.88 -1.38
C TYR A 140 8.27 -20.11 -2.19
N LYS A 141 9.39 -20.72 -2.56
CA LYS A 141 10.48 -20.04 -3.26
C LYS A 141 10.03 -19.45 -4.59
N ASN A 142 10.35 -18.18 -4.85
CA ASN A 142 9.90 -17.42 -6.04
C ASN A 142 8.37 -17.44 -6.21
N PHE A 143 7.60 -17.47 -5.12
CA PHE A 143 6.13 -17.56 -5.13
C PHE A 143 5.51 -16.56 -6.12
N CYS A 144 5.93 -15.29 -6.07
CA CYS A 144 5.37 -14.23 -6.90
C CYS A 144 5.68 -14.33 -8.39
N ASP A 145 6.70 -15.11 -8.78
CA ASP A 145 7.09 -15.31 -10.18
C ASP A 145 6.31 -16.50 -10.81
N ARG A 146 5.67 -17.37 -10.02
CA ARG A 146 4.86 -18.50 -10.50
C ARG A 146 3.46 -18.05 -10.94
N PRO A 147 2.74 -18.76 -11.82
CA PRO A 147 1.30 -18.57 -12.03
C PRO A 147 0.47 -18.84 -10.77
N GLU A 148 -0.69 -18.19 -10.59
CA GLU A 148 -1.53 -18.32 -9.38
C GLU A 148 -2.03 -19.76 -9.13
N ASP A 149 -2.30 -20.52 -10.20
CA ASP A 149 -2.73 -21.92 -10.17
C ASP A 149 -1.59 -22.90 -9.83
N GLN A 150 -0.35 -22.44 -9.79
CA GLN A 150 0.86 -23.24 -9.50
C GLN A 150 1.50 -22.87 -8.16
N ARG A 151 0.82 -22.05 -7.37
CA ARG A 151 1.23 -21.62 -6.04
C ARG A 151 0.39 -22.36 -4.98
N PRO A 152 0.91 -22.50 -3.74
CA PRO A 152 0.08 -22.83 -2.60
C PRO A 152 -1.16 -21.93 -2.53
N GLN A 153 -2.33 -22.54 -2.34
CA GLN A 153 -3.61 -21.83 -2.31
C GLN A 153 -3.77 -21.05 -0.99
N PRO A 154 -4.69 -20.07 -0.91
CA PRO A 154 -4.84 -19.22 0.27
C PRO A 154 -5.02 -19.99 1.59
N GLU A 155 -5.72 -21.13 1.57
CA GLU A 155 -5.91 -21.98 2.75
C GLU A 155 -4.60 -22.63 3.22
N GLU A 156 -3.75 -23.06 2.27
CA GLU A 156 -2.42 -23.61 2.54
C GLU A 156 -1.48 -22.51 3.06
N VAL A 157 -1.50 -21.33 2.41
CA VAL A 157 -0.76 -20.13 2.85
C VAL A 157 -1.06 -19.83 4.32
N ILE A 158 -2.34 -19.81 4.70
CA ILE A 158 -2.76 -19.53 6.09
C ILE A 158 -2.33 -20.66 7.03
N GLY A 159 -2.41 -21.92 6.61
CA GLY A 159 -1.95 -23.08 7.39
C GLY A 159 -0.43 -23.12 7.63
N ASP A 160 0.34 -22.54 6.70
CA ASP A 160 1.80 -22.50 6.74
C ASP A 160 2.38 -21.26 7.44
N ILE A 161 1.53 -20.32 7.87
CA ILE A 161 1.94 -19.26 8.79
C ILE A 161 2.46 -19.92 10.07
N SER A 162 3.73 -19.69 10.36
CA SER A 162 4.43 -20.31 11.50
C SER A 162 4.69 -19.26 12.58
N GLU A 163 5.86 -19.29 13.20
CA GLU A 163 6.28 -18.37 14.25
C GLU A 163 6.07 -16.90 13.88
N HIS A 164 5.46 -16.15 14.79
CA HIS A 164 5.41 -14.68 14.74
C HIS A 164 6.80 -14.12 15.06
N LEU A 165 7.31 -13.25 14.20
CA LEU A 165 8.67 -12.70 14.35
C LEU A 165 8.65 -11.28 14.87
N THR A 166 7.90 -10.38 14.24
CA THR A 166 7.83 -8.97 14.64
C THR A 166 6.47 -8.37 14.36
N THR A 167 6.11 -7.33 15.11
CA THR A 167 4.99 -6.43 14.81
C THR A 167 5.45 -4.98 14.85
N ILE A 168 5.15 -4.24 13.79
CA ILE A 168 5.38 -2.81 13.66
C ILE A 168 4.03 -2.09 13.66
N TYR A 169 3.95 -1.01 14.43
CA TYR A 169 2.77 -0.16 14.50
C TYR A 169 2.97 1.11 13.69
N LEU A 170 2.46 1.11 12.46
CA LEU A 170 2.61 2.20 11.52
C LEU A 170 1.60 3.32 11.81
N LYS A 171 2.09 4.55 11.75
CA LYS A 171 1.30 5.78 11.76
C LYS A 171 1.47 6.49 10.45
N ARG A 172 0.42 7.15 9.99
CA ARG A 172 0.50 8.11 8.90
C ARG A 172 1.45 9.24 9.30
N CYS A 173 2.40 9.54 8.44
CA CYS A 173 3.31 10.65 8.66
C CYS A 173 2.57 11.99 8.59
N GLU A 174 3.01 12.95 9.40
CA GLU A 174 2.51 14.32 9.38
C GLU A 174 2.75 14.97 8.01
N ARG A 175 1.88 15.92 7.65
CA ARG A 175 1.99 16.65 6.39
C ARG A 175 3.33 17.39 6.31
N GLY A 176 4.07 17.17 5.22
CA GLY A 176 5.39 17.79 5.00
C GLY A 176 6.56 16.82 5.21
N LYS A 177 6.35 15.69 5.91
CA LYS A 177 7.33 14.60 5.93
C LYS A 177 7.41 13.90 4.57
N ARG A 178 8.57 13.29 4.28
CA ARG A 178 8.80 12.52 3.04
C ARG A 178 8.02 11.20 3.01
N CYS A 179 7.86 10.55 4.17
CA CYS A 179 7.12 9.31 4.32
C CYS A 179 5.60 9.52 4.22
N LEU A 180 4.90 8.45 3.85
CA LEU A 180 3.45 8.30 3.97
C LEU A 180 3.10 7.64 5.30
N TYR A 181 3.85 6.61 5.69
CA TYR A 181 3.72 5.93 6.97
C TYR A 181 5.10 5.61 7.53
N GLU A 182 5.21 5.62 8.85
CA GLU A 182 6.41 5.21 9.57
C GLU A 182 6.04 4.51 10.88
N GLY A 183 6.88 3.59 11.34
CA GLY A 183 6.71 2.91 12.61
C GLY A 183 7.86 1.98 12.91
N SER A 184 7.88 1.51 14.15
CA SER A 184 8.86 0.56 14.65
C SER A 184 8.18 -0.55 15.46
N THR A 185 8.95 -1.59 15.78
CA THR A 185 8.65 -2.49 16.89
C THR A 185 8.60 -1.71 18.22
N PRO A 186 7.95 -2.25 19.27
CA PRO A 186 8.09 -1.74 20.64
C PRO A 186 9.55 -1.69 21.08
N ALA A 187 9.82 -0.94 22.17
CA ALA A 187 11.18 -0.73 22.67
C ALA A 187 11.90 -2.04 23.04
N ASP A 188 11.17 -3.00 23.61
CA ASP A 188 11.71 -4.31 24.00
C ASP A 188 11.95 -5.25 22.80
N GLY A 189 11.51 -4.86 21.60
CA GLY A 189 11.65 -5.66 20.39
C GLY A 189 10.85 -6.97 20.46
N PHE A 190 11.36 -7.99 19.76
CA PHE A 190 10.83 -9.35 19.76
C PHE A 190 11.96 -10.38 19.88
N PRO A 191 11.73 -11.55 20.49
CA PRO A 191 12.73 -12.59 20.63
C PRO A 191 13.37 -12.96 19.28
N ASN A 192 14.68 -13.13 19.26
CA ASN A 192 15.41 -13.57 18.08
C ASN A 192 16.68 -14.30 18.51
N THR A 193 16.97 -15.46 17.93
CA THR A 193 18.13 -16.29 18.30
C THR A 193 19.20 -16.36 17.21
N TRP A 194 19.13 -15.50 16.20
CA TRP A 194 20.05 -15.57 15.06
C TRP A 194 21.37 -14.91 15.37
N ASN A 195 22.48 -15.54 14.98
CA ASN A 195 23.84 -15.01 15.09
C ASN A 195 24.17 -14.45 16.49
N GLY A 196 23.68 -15.10 17.56
CA GLY A 196 23.93 -14.68 18.94
C GLY A 196 23.02 -13.55 19.45
N ALA A 197 21.97 -13.19 18.72
CA ALA A 197 20.94 -12.29 19.23
C ALA A 197 20.10 -12.99 20.31
N SER A 198 19.47 -12.18 21.16
CA SER A 198 18.35 -12.56 22.02
C SER A 198 17.06 -11.82 21.66
N TYR A 199 17.16 -10.62 21.07
CA TYR A 199 16.02 -9.88 20.54
C TYR A 199 16.36 -9.16 19.24
N CYS A 200 15.32 -8.76 18.52
CA CYS A 200 15.43 -7.95 17.31
C CYS A 200 14.46 -6.77 17.33
N THR A 201 14.85 -5.72 16.63
CA THR A 201 14.00 -4.56 16.35
C THR A 201 13.85 -4.40 14.85
N SER A 202 12.72 -3.83 14.45
CA SER A 202 12.43 -3.54 13.06
C SER A 202 11.78 -2.16 12.93
N GLU A 203 12.20 -1.42 11.92
CA GLU A 203 11.61 -0.15 11.51
C GLU A 203 11.16 -0.26 10.07
N LEU A 204 10.02 0.37 9.76
CA LEU A 204 9.45 0.40 8.43
C LEU A 204 8.94 1.81 8.14
N ALA A 205 9.38 2.38 7.02
CA ALA A 205 8.79 3.55 6.44
C ALA A 205 8.29 3.26 5.03
N VAL A 206 7.04 3.63 4.76
CA VAL A 206 6.42 3.60 3.45
C VAL A 206 6.47 5.00 2.89
N LEU A 207 7.18 5.20 1.78
CA LEU A 207 7.33 6.48 1.11
C LEU A 207 6.39 6.55 -0.10
N LYS A 208 6.35 7.72 -0.74
CA LYS A 208 5.63 7.88 -2.02
C LYS A 208 6.23 6.97 -3.09
N ASN A 209 5.46 6.74 -4.15
CA ASN A 209 5.89 5.97 -5.31
C ASN A 209 6.32 4.54 -4.98
N ASN A 210 5.71 3.94 -3.94
CA ASN A 210 6.00 2.59 -3.46
C ASN A 210 7.47 2.37 -3.04
N GLU A 211 8.17 3.42 -2.61
CA GLU A 211 9.49 3.28 -2.00
C GLU A 211 9.33 2.79 -0.54
N ILE A 212 10.15 1.82 -0.14
CA ILE A 212 10.09 1.18 1.17
C ILE A 212 11.46 1.27 1.84
N HIS A 213 11.50 1.80 3.05
CA HIS A 213 12.71 1.78 3.89
C HIS A 213 12.49 0.79 5.02
N THR A 214 13.41 -0.14 5.21
CA THR A 214 13.33 -1.14 6.28
C THR A 214 14.65 -1.25 7.03
N TRP A 215 14.58 -1.36 8.35
CA TRP A 215 15.76 -1.51 9.20
C TRP A 215 15.56 -2.60 10.24
N ASP A 216 16.01 -3.81 9.92
CA ASP A 216 16.01 -4.93 10.85
C ASP A 216 17.37 -5.06 11.54
N ARG A 217 17.36 -5.18 12.87
CA ARG A 217 18.57 -5.29 13.69
C ARG A 217 18.37 -6.33 14.78
N GLY A 218 19.40 -7.09 15.09
CA GLY A 218 19.42 -8.03 16.20
C GLY A 218 20.45 -7.64 17.25
N TYR A 219 20.12 -7.92 18.50
CA TYR A 219 20.88 -7.52 19.67
C TYR A 219 21.04 -8.70 20.63
N ASP A 220 22.18 -8.78 21.30
CA ASP A 220 22.42 -9.73 22.39
C ASP A 220 21.80 -9.27 23.73
N ASP A 221 21.90 -10.09 24.77
CA ASP A 221 21.37 -9.78 26.11
C ASP A 221 22.00 -8.54 26.77
N ASN A 222 23.15 -8.09 26.28
CA ASN A 222 23.83 -6.89 26.77
C ASN A 222 23.45 -5.64 25.95
N GLY A 223 22.57 -5.77 24.95
CA GLY A 223 22.15 -4.69 24.06
C GLY A 223 23.15 -4.36 22.94
N ASN A 224 24.13 -5.22 22.69
CA ASN A 224 25.05 -5.02 21.56
C ASN A 224 24.41 -5.50 20.27
N GLN A 225 24.47 -4.68 19.21
CA GLN A 225 23.99 -5.09 17.89
C GLN A 225 24.91 -6.18 17.29
N VAL A 226 24.35 -7.37 17.03
CA VAL A 226 25.07 -8.54 16.50
C VAL A 226 24.80 -8.79 15.01
N TRP A 227 23.68 -8.31 14.47
CA TRP A 227 23.40 -8.37 13.04
C TRP A 227 22.53 -7.19 12.57
N GLY A 228 22.45 -7.01 11.24
CA GLY A 228 21.74 -5.90 10.59
C GLY A 228 22.64 -4.71 10.29
N GLY A 229 22.15 -3.78 9.46
CA GLY A 229 22.91 -2.60 9.05
C GLY A 229 23.16 -1.63 10.21
N LYS A 230 24.33 -1.00 10.26
CA LYS A 230 24.65 0.06 11.23
C LYS A 230 24.40 1.47 10.70
N GLY A 231 24.55 1.66 9.38
CA GLY A 231 24.46 2.98 8.72
C GLY A 231 23.04 3.53 8.52
N GLY A 232 22.00 2.75 8.84
CA GLY A 232 20.59 3.13 8.62
C GLY A 232 19.80 2.08 7.82
N PRO A 233 18.53 2.39 7.47
CA PRO A 233 17.64 1.48 6.76
C PRO A 233 18.15 1.13 5.36
N CYS A 234 17.76 -0.04 4.87
CA CYS A 234 17.86 -0.36 3.45
C CYS A 234 16.74 0.36 2.69
N GLU A 235 17.08 1.03 1.59
CA GLU A 235 16.18 1.82 0.75
C GLU A 235 15.78 1.03 -0.50
N PHE A 236 14.54 0.55 -0.57
CA PHE A 236 14.03 -0.21 -1.72
C PHE A 236 13.13 0.67 -2.59
N LYS A 237 13.54 0.87 -3.84
CA LYS A 237 12.75 1.60 -4.84
C LYS A 237 12.24 0.64 -5.91
N PRO A 238 11.03 0.82 -6.44
CA PRO A 238 10.57 0.05 -7.59
C PRO A 238 11.59 0.11 -8.72
N ALA A 239 11.73 -0.99 -9.46
CA ALA A 239 12.49 -0.91 -10.71
C ALA A 239 11.87 0.21 -11.56
N PRO A 240 12.68 1.06 -12.21
CA PRO A 240 12.14 1.99 -13.19
C PRO A 240 11.35 1.15 -14.19
N VAL A 241 10.09 1.54 -14.42
CA VAL A 241 9.28 0.96 -15.49
C VAL A 241 10.11 1.21 -16.73
N SER A 242 10.78 0.18 -17.26
CA SER A 242 11.38 0.28 -18.57
C SER A 242 10.25 0.75 -19.47
N SER A 243 10.48 1.82 -20.23
CA SER A 243 9.58 2.32 -21.25
C SER A 243 9.22 1.14 -22.15
N PHE A 244 8.15 0.41 -21.83
CA PHE A 244 7.65 -0.75 -22.56
C PHE A 244 6.93 -0.29 -23.84
N ASN A 245 7.37 0.84 -24.41
CA ASN A 245 6.85 1.46 -25.63
C ASN A 245 7.88 1.57 -26.76
N ASP A 246 9.13 1.13 -26.58
CA ASP A 246 10.14 1.13 -27.65
C ASP A 246 10.28 -0.20 -28.41
N MET A 247 9.31 -1.13 -28.25
CA MET A 247 9.21 -2.35 -29.10
C MET A 247 7.93 -2.43 -29.94
N LEU A 248 7.35 -1.28 -30.29
CA LEU A 248 6.48 -1.19 -31.47
C LEU A 248 7.16 -0.31 -32.53
N SER A 249 8.21 -0.86 -33.14
CA SER A 249 8.63 -0.42 -34.47
C SER A 249 7.81 -1.15 -35.54
N PRO A 250 7.40 -0.45 -36.62
CA PRO A 250 6.29 -0.85 -37.48
C PRO A 250 6.73 -1.92 -38.48
N LEU A 251 6.19 -3.14 -38.34
CA LEU A 251 6.24 -4.14 -39.41
C LEU A 251 5.16 -3.82 -40.45
N LYS A 252 5.59 -3.00 -41.41
CA LYS A 252 5.32 -3.08 -42.85
C LYS A 252 3.93 -3.60 -43.25
N THR A 253 3.06 -2.66 -43.60
CA THR A 253 2.04 -2.88 -44.62
C THR A 253 2.72 -3.34 -45.91
N SER A 254 2.53 -4.61 -46.28
CA SER A 254 2.68 -5.01 -47.68
C SER A 254 1.36 -4.68 -48.39
N LEU A 255 1.46 -3.72 -49.31
CA LEU A 255 0.42 -3.38 -50.26
C LEU A 255 0.50 -4.34 -51.45
N ASN A 256 -0.67 -4.76 -51.92
CA ASN A 256 -0.91 -5.43 -53.18
C ASN A 256 -0.22 -4.72 -54.36
N ALA A 257 0.43 -5.52 -55.22
CA ALA A 257 0.45 -5.37 -56.68
C ALA A 257 0.80 -6.73 -57.29
#